data_AF-U2K9Z9-F1
#
_entry.id   AF-U2K9Z9-F1
#
_cell.length_a   1.000
_cell.length_b   1.000
_cell.length_c   1.000
_cell.angle_alpha   90.00
_cell.angle_beta   90.00
_cell.angle_gamma   90.00
#
_symmetry.space_group_name_H-M   'P 1'
#
loop_
_entity.id
_entity.type
_entity.pdbx_description
1 polymer ?
#
loop_
_entity_poly.entity_id
_entity_poly.type
_entity_poly.pdbx_seq_one_letter_code
_entity_poly.pdbx_strand_id
1 'polypeptide(L)'
;EVPCVYADHLTEAQKKAYILADNRMALDAGWDEELLSVEMQELQELGFDLSMTGFDEKELTDLLGVDADGEAKEDDFDLSAALEKAAFVQRGDIWTVGRHKLMCGDATSAEDVSALMGDTKANLILTDPPYGVSFKSASGLTIQNDSMKNEEFYTFLLSSFQRMAEHLEKGGSAYVFHADTEGLNFRKAFIDAGFHLAGCCIWVKDSLVLGRSDYQWQHEPVLYGFMQNGKHHWYSDRKQTT
;
A
#
# COMPACT_ATOMS: atom_id res chain seq x y z
N GLU A 1 -19.26 -14.08 20.52
CA GLU A 1 -19.77 -15.42 20.19
C GLU A 1 -18.55 -16.26 19.83
N VAL A 2 -18.33 -17.40 20.49
CA VAL A 2 -17.11 -18.21 20.27
C VAL A 2 -17.42 -19.24 19.16
N PRO A 3 -16.61 -19.34 18.10
CA PRO A 3 -16.78 -20.37 17.09
C PRO A 3 -16.61 -21.75 17.72
N CYS A 4 -17.65 -22.59 17.65
CA CYS A 4 -17.62 -23.95 18.19
C CYS A 4 -17.85 -24.96 17.07
N VAL A 5 -16.99 -25.99 16.99
CA VAL A 5 -17.22 -27.15 16.13
C VAL A 5 -17.95 -28.22 16.94
N TYR A 6 -19.14 -28.62 16.50
CA TYR A 6 -19.95 -29.63 17.19
C TYR A 6 -19.60 -31.04 16.68
N ALA A 7 -19.09 -31.90 17.56
CA ALA A 7 -18.74 -33.29 17.24
C ALA A 7 -19.66 -34.28 17.97
N ASP A 8 -20.70 -34.76 17.29
CA ASP A 8 -21.72 -35.68 17.81
C ASP A 8 -21.41 -37.18 17.61
N HIS A 9 -20.47 -37.49 16.72
CA HIS A 9 -20.10 -38.85 16.34
C HIS A 9 -19.13 -39.55 17.32
N LEU A 10 -18.64 -38.84 18.36
CA LEU A 10 -17.70 -39.40 19.33
C LEU A 10 -18.41 -40.17 20.45
N THR A 11 -17.94 -41.38 20.74
CA THR A 11 -18.35 -42.12 21.95
C THR A 11 -17.84 -41.41 23.22
N GLU A 12 -18.43 -41.72 24.38
CA GLU A 12 -18.02 -41.12 25.67
C GLU A 12 -16.53 -41.33 26.01
N ALA A 13 -15.96 -42.47 25.64
CA ALA A 13 -14.53 -42.72 25.82
C ALA A 13 -13.67 -41.86 24.88
N GLN A 14 -14.09 -41.68 23.63
CA GLN A 14 -13.37 -40.86 22.64
C GLN A 14 -13.43 -39.37 22.99
N LYS A 15 -14.56 -38.87 23.51
CA LYS A 15 -14.66 -37.49 24.00
C LYS A 15 -13.63 -37.20 25.10
N LYS A 16 -13.54 -38.10 26.09
CA LYS A 16 -12.58 -37.97 27.20
C LYS A 16 -11.12 -38.05 26.71
N ALA A 17 -10.84 -38.95 25.77
CA ALA A 17 -9.52 -39.06 25.17
C ALA A 17 -9.13 -37.81 24.37
N TYR A 18 -10.07 -37.26 23.59
CA TYR A 18 -9.85 -36.04 22.80
C TYR A 18 -9.52 -34.84 23.70
N ILE A 19 -10.31 -34.60 24.76
CA ILE A 19 -10.05 -33.48 25.69
C ILE A 19 -8.67 -33.59 26.34
N LEU A 20 -8.25 -34.81 26.72
CA LEU A 20 -6.93 -35.03 27.30
C LEU A 20 -5.81 -34.83 26.27
N ALA A 21 -6.03 -35.29 25.03
CA ALA A 21 -5.07 -35.14 23.95
C ALA A 21 -4.90 -33.67 23.54
N ASP A 22 -6.00 -32.91 23.40
CA ASP A 22 -6.00 -31.49 23.03
C ASP A 22 -5.22 -30.65 24.05
N ASN A 23 -5.54 -30.79 25.35
CA ASN A 23 -4.78 -30.12 26.42
C ASN A 23 -3.31 -30.53 26.43
N ARG A 24 -3.00 -31.81 26.19
CA ARG A 24 -1.61 -32.28 26.16
C ARG A 24 -0.86 -31.70 24.96
N MET A 25 -1.48 -31.67 23.79
CA MET A 25 -0.91 -31.10 22.56
C MET A 25 -0.70 -29.60 22.70
N ALA A 26 -1.63 -28.87 23.31
CA ALA A 26 -1.47 -27.44 23.59
C ALA A 26 -0.28 -27.15 24.53
N LEU A 27 0.02 -28.03 25.48
CA LEU A 27 1.19 -27.90 26.37
C LEU A 27 2.53 -28.17 25.66
N ASP A 28 2.51 -28.95 24.58
CA ASP A 28 3.69 -29.25 23.77
C ASP A 28 3.77 -28.33 22.53
N ALA A 29 2.78 -27.44 22.33
CA ALA A 29 2.76 -26.47 21.26
C ALA A 29 3.68 -25.28 21.60
N GLY A 30 4.37 -24.79 20.58
CA GLY A 30 5.16 -23.58 20.64
C GLY A 30 5.07 -22.86 19.30
N TRP A 31 5.47 -21.60 19.29
CA TRP A 31 5.56 -20.82 18.08
C TRP A 31 6.97 -20.90 17.50
N ASP A 32 7.04 -21.01 16.19
CA ASP A 32 8.22 -20.56 15.46
C ASP A 32 8.06 -19.05 15.32
N GLU A 33 8.78 -18.29 16.16
CA GLU A 33 8.62 -16.83 16.26
C GLU A 33 8.93 -16.12 14.93
N GLU A 34 9.85 -16.66 14.12
CA GLU A 34 10.18 -16.12 12.80
C GLU A 34 9.02 -16.31 11.84
N LEU A 35 8.50 -17.54 11.72
CA LEU A 35 7.36 -17.83 10.85
C LEU A 35 6.09 -17.10 11.32
N LEU A 36 5.88 -17.03 12.64
CA LEU A 36 4.75 -16.32 13.23
C LEU A 36 4.79 -14.81 12.90
N SER A 37 5.97 -14.18 12.96
CA SER A 37 6.13 -12.77 12.59
C SER A 37 5.76 -12.52 11.12
N VAL A 38 6.22 -13.38 10.20
CA VAL A 38 5.90 -13.27 8.76
C VAL A 38 4.40 -13.40 8.52
N GLU A 39 3.75 -14.41 9.09
CA GLU A 39 2.31 -14.64 8.95
C GLU A 39 1.48 -13.48 9.54
N MET A 40 1.92 -12.89 10.66
CA MET A 40 1.27 -11.70 11.24
C MET A 40 1.40 -10.47 10.34
N GLN A 41 2.55 -10.27 9.68
CA GLN A 41 2.74 -9.21 8.70
C GLN A 41 1.83 -9.41 7.47
N GLU A 42 1.78 -10.63 6.93
CA GLU A 42 0.90 -10.96 5.79
C GLU A 42 -0.59 -10.75 6.13
N LEU A 43 -1.02 -11.19 7.32
CA LEU A 43 -2.39 -10.93 7.79
C LEU A 43 -2.71 -9.44 7.88
N GLN A 44 -1.75 -8.64 8.35
CA GLN A 44 -1.90 -7.18 8.39
C GLN A 44 -1.97 -6.57 6.98
N GLU A 45 -1.14 -7.04 6.04
CA GLU A 45 -1.19 -6.62 4.62
C GLU A 45 -2.53 -6.96 3.95
N LEU A 46 -3.15 -8.08 4.34
CA LEU A 46 -4.50 -8.47 3.93
C LEU A 46 -5.62 -7.67 4.62
N GLY A 47 -5.27 -6.73 5.51
CA GLY A 47 -6.23 -5.90 6.24
C GLY A 47 -6.93 -6.62 7.39
N PHE A 48 -6.41 -7.76 7.86
CA PHE A 48 -6.98 -8.46 9.01
C PHE A 48 -6.71 -7.69 10.31
N ASP A 49 -7.68 -7.69 11.22
CA ASP A 49 -7.52 -7.11 12.56
C ASP A 49 -6.74 -8.10 13.45
N LEU A 50 -5.44 -7.87 13.62
CA LEU A 50 -4.57 -8.73 14.41
C LEU A 50 -5.01 -8.83 15.88
N SER A 51 -5.80 -7.89 16.42
CA SER A 51 -6.32 -8.01 17.79
C SER A 51 -7.26 -9.23 17.97
N MET A 52 -7.76 -9.79 16.86
CA MET A 52 -8.60 -11.00 16.85
C MET A 52 -7.80 -12.31 16.88
N THR A 53 -6.48 -12.26 16.75
CA THR A 53 -5.60 -13.46 16.74
C THR A 53 -5.39 -14.06 18.13
N GLY A 54 -5.69 -13.31 19.18
CA GLY A 54 -5.48 -13.71 20.58
C GLY A 54 -4.15 -13.29 21.18
N PHE A 55 -3.27 -12.67 20.39
CA PHE A 55 -2.03 -12.02 20.87
C PHE A 55 -2.35 -10.63 21.42
N ASP A 56 -1.70 -10.25 22.53
CA ASP A 56 -1.85 -8.93 23.11
C ASP A 56 -1.05 -7.85 22.35
N GLU A 57 -1.32 -6.58 22.63
CA GLU A 57 -0.69 -5.45 21.93
C GLU A 57 0.83 -5.43 22.06
N LYS A 58 1.36 -5.89 23.20
CA LYS A 58 2.80 -5.96 23.44
C LYS A 58 3.41 -7.11 22.65
N GLU A 59 2.78 -8.29 22.66
CA GLU A 59 3.20 -9.45 21.88
C GLU A 59 3.20 -9.13 20.37
N LEU A 60 2.15 -8.48 19.86
CA LEU A 60 2.10 -8.05 18.46
C LEU A 60 3.18 -7.02 18.13
N THR A 61 3.49 -6.10 19.05
CA THR A 61 4.56 -5.11 18.85
C THR A 61 5.94 -5.78 18.85
N ASP A 62 6.15 -6.77 19.71
CA ASP A 62 7.40 -7.52 19.78
C ASP A 62 7.56 -8.41 18.52
N LEU A 63 6.49 -9.05 18.04
CA LEU A 63 6.47 -9.86 16.82
C LEU A 63 6.67 -9.03 15.54
N LEU A 64 6.07 -7.84 15.46
CA LEU A 64 6.20 -6.93 14.32
C LEU A 64 7.41 -5.99 14.46
N GLY A 65 8.11 -6.05 15.60
CA GLY A 65 9.30 -5.27 15.88
C GLY A 65 10.50 -5.79 15.10
N VAL A 66 11.22 -4.89 14.42
CA VAL A 66 12.39 -5.15 13.55
C VAL A 66 13.62 -5.78 14.24
N ASP A 67 13.52 -6.32 15.46
CA ASP A 67 14.68 -6.80 16.23
C ASP A 67 14.62 -8.32 16.51
N ALA A 68 14.09 -9.12 15.58
CA ALA A 68 14.30 -10.56 15.59
C ALA A 68 15.64 -10.88 14.88
N ASP A 69 16.71 -10.98 15.67
CA ASP A 69 18.00 -11.59 15.30
C ASP A 69 17.81 -13.12 15.10
N GLY A 70 16.97 -13.48 14.13
CA GLY A 70 16.73 -14.83 13.67
C GLY A 70 17.75 -15.23 12.61
N GLU A 71 18.52 -16.29 12.86
CA GLU A 71 19.51 -16.85 11.92
C GLU A 71 18.85 -17.58 10.73
N ALA A 72 17.86 -16.96 10.08
CA ALA A 72 17.54 -17.29 8.71
C ALA A 72 18.79 -16.96 7.89
N LYS A 73 19.54 -18.00 7.49
CA LYS A 73 20.51 -17.84 6.42
C LYS A 73 19.74 -17.57 5.14
N GLU A 74 19.54 -16.30 4.84
CA GLU A 74 19.34 -15.85 3.47
C GLU A 74 20.38 -16.58 2.61
N ASP A 75 19.93 -17.34 1.64
CA ASP A 75 20.78 -18.06 0.69
C ASP A 75 21.36 -17.10 -0.37
N ASP A 76 21.46 -15.82 -0.04
CA ASP A 76 21.72 -14.69 -0.93
C ASP A 76 20.86 -14.74 -2.21
N PHE A 77 19.67 -15.36 -2.16
CA PHE A 77 18.79 -15.44 -3.32
C PHE A 77 18.21 -14.06 -3.63
N ASP A 78 18.79 -13.42 -4.64
CA ASP A 78 18.32 -12.15 -5.17
C ASP A 78 17.01 -12.33 -5.94
N LEU A 79 15.89 -12.27 -5.21
CA LEU A 79 14.54 -12.33 -5.76
C LEU A 79 14.32 -11.25 -6.82
N SER A 80 14.89 -10.05 -6.64
CA SER A 80 14.77 -8.96 -7.61
C SER A 80 15.42 -9.34 -8.93
N ALA A 81 16.65 -9.87 -8.90
CA ALA A 81 17.35 -10.32 -10.11
C ALA A 81 16.67 -11.53 -10.78
N ALA A 82 16.04 -12.42 -9.99
CA ALA A 82 15.27 -13.54 -10.54
C ALA A 82 14.00 -13.05 -11.27
N LEU A 83 13.27 -12.10 -10.69
CA LEU A 83 12.10 -11.47 -11.30
C LEU A 83 12.48 -10.68 -12.55
N GLU A 84 13.59 -9.92 -12.52
CA GLU A 84 14.08 -9.17 -13.67
C GLU A 84 14.47 -10.09 -14.83
N LYS A 85 15.10 -11.23 -14.57
CA LYS A 85 15.41 -12.25 -15.59
C LYS A 85 14.16 -12.89 -16.19
N ALA A 86 13.08 -13.02 -15.42
CA ALA A 86 11.82 -13.57 -15.87
C ALA A 86 10.95 -12.55 -16.63
N ALA A 87 11.22 -11.25 -16.45
CA ALA A 87 10.47 -10.18 -17.08
C ALA A 87 10.75 -10.13 -18.60
N PHE A 88 9.69 -10.21 -19.40
CA PHE A 88 9.75 -10.00 -20.86
C PHE A 88 9.32 -8.58 -21.27
N VAL A 89 8.93 -7.77 -20.29
CA VAL A 89 8.41 -6.41 -20.43
C VAL A 89 9.59 -5.43 -20.49
N GLN A 90 9.53 -4.48 -21.43
CA GLN A 90 10.54 -3.44 -21.60
C GLN A 90 9.94 -2.04 -21.45
N ARG A 91 10.75 -1.09 -20.96
CA ARG A 91 10.36 0.32 -20.94
C ARG A 91 10.02 0.78 -22.37
N GLY A 92 8.88 1.44 -22.53
CA GLY A 92 8.35 1.84 -23.83
C GLY A 92 7.27 0.90 -24.36
N ASP A 93 7.12 -0.31 -23.80
CA ASP A 93 6.03 -1.20 -24.19
C ASP A 93 4.68 -0.57 -23.85
N ILE A 94 3.79 -0.50 -24.85
CA ILE A 94 2.42 -0.02 -24.72
C ILE A 94 1.48 -1.11 -25.22
N TRP A 95 0.63 -1.61 -24.33
CA TRP A 95 -0.42 -2.57 -24.65
C TRP A 95 -1.78 -1.90 -24.74
N THR A 96 -2.58 -2.32 -25.72
CA THR A 96 -4.00 -1.97 -25.81
C THR A 96 -4.83 -3.14 -25.29
N VAL A 97 -5.54 -2.93 -24.19
CA VAL A 97 -6.39 -3.93 -23.54
C VAL A 97 -7.85 -3.49 -23.67
N GLY A 98 -8.48 -3.87 -24.78
CA GLY A 98 -9.83 -3.42 -25.12
C GLY A 98 -9.88 -1.91 -25.33
N ARG A 99 -10.55 -1.18 -24.42
CA ARG A 99 -10.60 0.30 -24.43
C ARG A 99 -9.50 0.96 -23.60
N HIS A 100 -8.66 0.17 -22.93
CA HIS A 100 -7.63 0.64 -22.02
C HIS A 100 -6.26 0.59 -22.68
N LYS A 101 -5.35 1.44 -22.21
CA LYS A 101 -3.92 1.37 -22.52
C LYS A 101 -3.15 1.13 -21.23
N LEU A 102 -2.12 0.30 -21.32
CA LEU A 102 -1.15 0.05 -20.25
C LEU A 102 0.24 0.29 -20.82
N MET A 103 1.12 0.93 -20.06
CA MET A 103 2.50 1.16 -20.44
C MET A 103 3.46 0.71 -19.35
N CYS A 104 4.58 0.11 -19.74
CA CYS A 104 5.77 0.08 -18.90
C CYS A 104 6.61 1.33 -19.22
N GLY A 105 6.62 2.31 -18.32
CA GLY A 105 7.20 3.63 -18.57
C GLY A 105 7.48 4.41 -17.30
N ASP A 106 8.08 5.58 -17.46
CA ASP A 106 8.42 6.50 -16.38
C ASP A 106 7.42 7.66 -16.35
N ALA A 107 6.67 7.77 -15.25
CA ALA A 107 5.66 8.83 -15.07
C ALA A 107 6.25 10.25 -14.99
N THR A 108 7.57 10.38 -14.78
CA THR A 108 8.26 11.69 -14.81
C THR A 108 8.70 12.09 -16.21
N SER A 109 8.72 11.14 -17.16
CA SER A 109 9.17 11.35 -18.53
C SER A 109 8.07 11.93 -19.42
N ALA A 110 8.36 13.06 -20.06
CA ALA A 110 7.44 13.67 -21.03
C ALA A 110 7.25 12.81 -22.28
N GLU A 111 8.31 12.10 -22.69
CA GLU A 111 8.27 11.19 -23.83
C GLU A 111 7.34 10.02 -23.56
N ASP A 112 7.50 9.36 -22.41
CA ASP A 112 6.73 8.16 -22.06
C ASP A 112 5.24 8.49 -21.91
N VAL A 113 4.92 9.52 -21.12
CA VAL A 113 3.52 9.92 -20.90
C VAL A 113 2.87 10.39 -22.20
N SER A 114 3.60 11.10 -23.07
CA SER A 114 3.06 11.51 -24.38
C SER A 114 2.85 10.33 -25.32
N ALA A 115 3.73 9.32 -25.30
CA ALA A 115 3.56 8.10 -26.10
C ALA A 115 2.32 7.31 -25.67
N LEU A 116 2.10 7.17 -24.36
CA LEU A 116 0.90 6.52 -23.79
C LEU A 116 -0.38 7.26 -24.20
N MET A 117 -0.40 8.58 -23.97
CA MET A 117 -1.61 9.40 -24.12
C MET A 117 -1.93 9.69 -25.59
N GLY A 118 -0.92 9.88 -26.44
CA GLY A 118 -1.09 10.35 -27.82
C GLY A 118 -1.88 11.66 -27.87
N ASP A 119 -2.92 11.72 -28.70
CA ASP A 119 -3.80 12.89 -28.81
C ASP A 119 -4.93 12.91 -27.76
N THR A 120 -4.99 11.91 -26.86
CA THR A 120 -6.06 11.81 -25.86
C THR A 120 -5.68 12.57 -24.59
N LYS A 121 -6.65 13.22 -23.95
CA LYS A 121 -6.50 13.83 -22.64
C LYS A 121 -7.36 13.10 -21.61
N ALA A 122 -6.85 12.97 -20.39
CA ALA A 122 -7.59 12.39 -19.28
C ALA A 122 -8.62 13.41 -18.75
N ASN A 123 -9.75 12.94 -18.23
CA ASN A 123 -10.72 13.79 -17.52
C ASN A 123 -10.47 13.84 -16.01
N LEU A 124 -9.75 12.84 -15.48
CA LEU A 124 -9.49 12.62 -14.06
C LEU A 124 -8.13 11.97 -13.88
N ILE A 125 -7.38 12.39 -12.88
CA ILE A 125 -6.20 11.70 -12.38
C ILE A 125 -6.57 10.99 -11.07
N LEU A 126 -6.16 9.74 -10.97
CA LEU A 126 -6.15 8.96 -9.73
C LEU A 126 -4.77 8.32 -9.66
N THR A 127 -3.97 8.70 -8.66
CA THR A 127 -2.58 8.25 -8.58
C THR A 127 -2.17 7.99 -7.14
N ASP A 128 -1.34 6.98 -6.99
CA ASP A 128 -0.73 6.53 -5.74
C ASP A 128 0.79 6.46 -5.94
N PRO A 129 1.49 7.61 -5.94
CA PRO A 129 2.93 7.64 -6.15
C PRO A 129 3.69 7.15 -4.91
N PRO A 130 5.00 6.85 -5.01
CA PRO A 130 5.83 6.55 -3.84
C PRO A 130 5.67 7.61 -2.74
N TYR A 131 5.61 7.16 -1.49
CA TYR A 131 5.31 7.98 -0.31
C TYR A 131 6.55 8.61 0.33
N GLY A 132 7.75 8.18 -0.06
CA GLY A 132 9.00 8.66 0.51
C GLY A 132 9.29 8.06 1.89
N VAL A 133 8.64 6.95 2.25
CA VAL A 133 8.71 6.33 3.59
C VAL A 133 9.67 5.16 3.68
N SER A 134 10.44 4.89 2.62
CA SER A 134 11.42 3.81 2.53
C SER A 134 10.80 2.44 2.80
N PHE A 135 9.67 2.16 2.17
CA PHE A 135 8.94 0.91 2.32
C PHE A 135 9.80 -0.30 1.98
N LYS A 136 9.72 -1.32 2.85
CA LYS A 136 10.30 -2.64 2.66
C LYS A 136 9.27 -3.68 3.09
N SER A 137 8.91 -4.59 2.19
CA SER A 137 8.02 -5.73 2.50
C SER A 137 8.72 -6.78 3.37
N ALA A 138 7.95 -7.70 3.96
CA ALA A 138 8.46 -8.86 4.67
C ALA A 138 9.46 -9.69 3.84
N SER A 139 9.17 -9.83 2.54
CA SER A 139 10.01 -10.53 1.55
C SER A 139 11.26 -9.76 1.09
N GLY A 140 11.51 -8.58 1.66
CA GLY A 140 12.67 -7.75 1.35
C GLY A 140 12.52 -6.84 0.12
N LEU A 141 11.40 -6.92 -0.62
CA LEU A 141 11.14 -6.03 -1.74
C LEU A 141 10.99 -4.58 -1.29
N THR A 142 11.56 -3.66 -2.07
CA THR A 142 11.51 -2.21 -1.83
C THR A 142 10.85 -1.49 -3.00
N ILE A 143 10.30 -0.30 -2.74
CA ILE A 143 9.73 0.54 -3.79
C ILE A 143 10.82 1.47 -4.34
N GLN A 144 11.00 1.45 -5.66
CA GLN A 144 11.94 2.35 -6.32
C GLN A 144 11.52 3.82 -6.09
N ASN A 145 12.50 4.67 -5.79
CA ASN A 145 12.32 6.11 -5.52
C ASN A 145 11.54 6.44 -4.24
N ASP A 146 11.31 5.46 -3.35
CA ASP A 146 10.59 5.67 -2.09
C ASP A 146 11.51 6.07 -0.92
N SER A 147 12.81 6.28 -1.17
CA SER A 147 13.80 6.71 -0.19
C SER A 147 14.67 7.84 -0.75
N MET A 148 14.03 8.98 -0.98
CA MET A 148 14.67 10.19 -1.50
C MET A 148 14.78 11.26 -0.42
N LYS A 149 15.80 12.12 -0.52
CA LYS A 149 15.91 13.27 0.39
C LYS A 149 14.91 14.34 -0.01
N ASN A 150 14.41 15.08 0.98
CA ASN A 150 13.33 16.08 0.87
C ASN A 150 13.25 16.83 -0.48
N GLU A 151 14.28 17.59 -0.87
CA GLU A 151 14.25 18.38 -2.13
C GLU A 151 14.24 17.52 -3.41
N GLU A 152 14.91 16.37 -3.38
CA GLU A 152 14.91 15.41 -4.50
C GLU A 152 13.53 14.78 -4.64
N PHE A 153 12.91 14.39 -3.53
CA PHE A 153 11.57 13.82 -3.50
C PHE A 153 10.52 14.82 -3.99
N TYR A 154 10.58 16.07 -3.53
CA TYR A 154 9.76 17.16 -4.06
C TYR A 154 9.93 17.31 -5.59
N THR A 155 11.15 17.31 -6.09
CA THR A 155 11.44 17.45 -7.53
C THR A 155 10.89 16.28 -8.33
N PHE A 156 10.99 15.06 -7.79
CA PHE A 156 10.41 13.85 -8.37
C PHE A 156 8.89 13.95 -8.48
N LEU A 157 8.21 14.30 -7.38
CA LEU A 157 6.75 14.48 -7.35
C LEU A 157 6.31 15.56 -8.32
N LEU A 158 6.96 16.73 -8.30
CA LEU A 158 6.63 17.84 -9.19
C LEU A 158 6.74 17.43 -10.66
N SER A 159 7.80 16.70 -11.01
CA SER A 159 8.02 16.22 -12.39
C SER A 159 6.87 15.32 -12.84
N SER A 160 6.49 14.33 -12.02
CA SER A 160 5.34 13.45 -12.30
C SER A 160 4.03 14.23 -12.42
N PHE A 161 3.77 15.15 -11.48
CA PHE A 161 2.52 15.91 -11.44
C PHE A 161 2.39 16.86 -12.63
N GLN A 162 3.49 17.45 -13.11
CA GLN A 162 3.51 18.25 -14.33
C GLN A 162 3.18 17.42 -15.57
N ARG A 163 3.72 16.21 -15.70
CA ARG A 163 3.40 15.31 -16.83
C ARG A 163 1.92 14.94 -16.84
N MET A 164 1.35 14.66 -15.67
CA MET A 164 -0.07 14.39 -15.56
C MET A 164 -0.92 15.63 -15.91
N ALA A 165 -0.56 16.81 -15.40
CA ALA A 165 -1.27 18.06 -15.67
C ALA A 165 -1.26 18.45 -17.16
N GLU A 166 -0.13 18.23 -17.86
CA GLU A 166 0.00 18.47 -19.29
C GLU A 166 -0.95 17.62 -20.14
N HIS A 167 -1.34 16.44 -19.64
CA HIS A 167 -2.23 15.48 -20.32
C HIS A 167 -3.64 15.39 -19.72
N LEU A 168 -4.00 16.33 -18.86
CA LEU A 168 -5.33 16.46 -18.29
C LEU A 168 -6.16 17.49 -19.06
N GLU A 169 -7.46 17.24 -19.16
CA GLU A 169 -8.43 18.21 -19.64
C GLU A 169 -8.45 19.47 -18.78
N LYS A 170 -8.82 20.60 -19.40
CA LYS A 170 -8.91 21.88 -18.67
C LYS A 170 -9.95 21.79 -17.55
N GLY A 171 -9.57 22.20 -16.34
CA GLY A 171 -10.42 22.05 -15.16
C GLY A 171 -10.61 20.60 -14.69
N GLY A 172 -9.85 19.64 -15.23
CA GLY A 172 -9.87 18.25 -14.79
C GLY A 172 -9.38 18.11 -13.34
N SER A 173 -9.89 17.08 -12.66
CA SER A 173 -9.64 16.84 -11.24
C SER A 173 -8.53 15.82 -11.03
N ALA A 174 -7.92 15.84 -9.85
CA ALA A 174 -6.90 14.91 -9.43
C ALA A 174 -7.12 14.45 -7.98
N TYR A 175 -6.90 13.15 -7.76
CA TYR A 175 -6.84 12.50 -6.47
C TYR A 175 -5.45 11.87 -6.31
N VAL A 176 -4.71 12.30 -5.29
CA VAL A 176 -3.33 11.88 -5.04
C VAL A 176 -3.23 11.30 -3.64
N PHE A 177 -3.04 9.99 -3.54
CA PHE A 177 -2.75 9.33 -2.27
C PHE A 177 -1.33 9.69 -1.82
N HIS A 178 -1.11 9.79 -0.52
CA HIS A 178 0.20 10.14 0.05
C HIS A 178 0.35 9.73 1.51
N ALA A 179 1.59 9.68 2.00
CA ALA A 179 1.86 9.65 3.43
C ALA A 179 1.75 11.06 4.03
N ASP A 180 1.10 11.16 5.20
CA ASP A 180 0.94 12.44 5.91
C ASP A 180 2.30 13.04 6.34
N THR A 181 3.29 12.18 6.63
CA THR A 181 4.66 12.58 6.99
C THR A 181 5.35 13.39 5.88
N GLU A 182 5.02 13.13 4.61
CA GLU A 182 5.53 13.86 3.44
C GLU A 182 4.49 14.85 2.88
N GLY A 183 3.41 15.13 3.62
CA GLY A 183 2.30 15.97 3.19
C GLY A 183 2.70 17.36 2.71
N LEU A 184 3.78 17.94 3.25
CA LEU A 184 4.31 19.21 2.77
C LEU A 184 4.80 19.13 1.30
N ASN A 185 5.59 18.12 0.98
CA ASN A 185 6.17 17.93 -0.36
C ASN A 185 5.09 17.65 -1.39
N PHE A 186 4.15 16.77 -1.06
CA PHE A 186 2.99 16.46 -1.88
C PHE A 186 2.14 17.70 -2.18
N ARG A 187 1.75 18.46 -1.14
CA ARG A 187 0.91 19.66 -1.33
C ARG A 187 1.62 20.72 -2.14
N LYS A 188 2.92 20.95 -1.89
CA LYS A 188 3.73 21.93 -2.62
C LYS A 188 3.84 21.53 -4.10
N ALA A 189 4.25 20.29 -4.39
CA ALA A 189 4.37 19.80 -5.76
C ALA A 189 3.03 19.84 -6.51
N PHE A 190 1.92 19.50 -5.84
CA PHE A 190 0.58 19.53 -6.41
C PHE A 190 0.17 20.96 -6.83
N ILE A 191 0.39 21.94 -5.95
CA ILE A 191 0.09 23.35 -6.25
C ILE A 191 1.02 23.87 -7.36
N ASP A 192 2.31 23.59 -7.27
CA ASP A 192 3.32 24.09 -8.22
C ASP A 192 3.18 23.44 -9.61
N ALA A 193 2.54 22.27 -9.71
CA ALA A 193 2.13 21.66 -10.98
C ALA A 193 0.89 22.33 -11.62
N GLY A 194 0.25 23.27 -10.93
CA GLY A 194 -0.87 24.09 -11.45
C GLY A 194 -2.27 23.66 -10.98
N PHE A 195 -2.34 22.74 -10.01
CA PHE A 195 -3.61 22.35 -9.42
C PHE A 195 -4.03 23.30 -8.29
N HIS A 196 -5.33 23.57 -8.20
CA HIS A 196 -5.94 24.07 -6.98
C HIS A 196 -6.16 22.93 -6.01
N LEU A 197 -5.53 22.97 -4.84
CA LEU A 197 -5.83 22.07 -3.72
C LEU A 197 -7.18 22.46 -3.09
N ALA A 198 -8.21 21.66 -3.37
CA ALA A 198 -9.57 21.90 -2.91
C ALA A 198 -9.86 21.27 -1.54
N GLY A 199 -9.19 20.17 -1.21
CA GLY A 199 -9.36 19.47 0.06
C GLY A 199 -8.42 18.28 0.22
N CYS A 200 -8.56 17.57 1.33
CA CYS A 200 -7.89 16.32 1.62
C CYS A 200 -8.96 15.32 2.06
N CYS A 201 -9.22 14.30 1.25
CA CYS A 201 -10.05 13.18 1.64
C CYS A 201 -9.25 12.25 2.56
N ILE A 202 -9.94 11.48 3.40
CA ILE A 202 -9.33 10.49 4.29
C ILE A 202 -9.89 9.12 3.92
N TRP A 203 -9.01 8.21 3.51
CA TRP A 203 -9.35 6.80 3.44
C TRP A 203 -9.19 6.19 4.83
N VAL A 204 -10.31 5.88 5.49
CA VAL A 204 -10.31 5.15 6.76
C VAL A 204 -10.15 3.65 6.47
N LYS A 205 -9.11 3.04 7.01
CA LYS A 205 -8.83 1.61 6.86
C LYS A 205 -9.63 0.79 7.89
N ASP A 206 -10.01 -0.43 7.53
CA ASP A 206 -10.76 -1.32 8.43
C ASP A 206 -9.92 -1.69 9.68
N SER A 207 -8.62 -1.87 9.49
CA SER A 207 -7.64 -2.12 10.55
C SER A 207 -6.54 -1.06 10.58
N LEU A 208 -5.95 -0.87 11.75
CA LEU A 208 -4.77 -0.03 11.92
C LEU A 208 -3.50 -0.79 11.48
N VAL A 209 -2.52 -0.05 10.99
CA VAL A 209 -1.16 -0.55 10.73
C VAL A 209 -0.35 -0.37 12.00
N LEU A 210 0.07 -1.48 12.61
CA LEU A 210 0.93 -1.49 13.78
C LEU A 210 2.37 -1.17 13.38
N GLY A 211 3.00 -0.25 14.10
CA GLY A 211 4.40 0.10 13.96
C GLY A 211 4.96 0.72 15.23
N ARG A 212 6.20 1.20 15.16
CA ARG A 212 6.91 1.79 16.31
C ARG A 212 6.49 3.22 16.67
N SER A 213 5.43 3.75 16.04
CA SER A 213 4.92 5.10 16.26
C SER A 213 4.06 5.17 17.52
N ASP A 214 4.07 6.32 18.21
CA ASP A 214 3.17 6.58 19.35
C ASP A 214 1.68 6.53 18.94
N TYR A 215 1.39 6.81 17.67
CA TYR A 215 0.06 6.70 17.08
C TYR A 215 0.10 5.77 15.86
N GLN A 216 -0.78 4.78 15.87
CA GLN A 216 -0.91 3.82 14.78
C GLN A 216 -1.78 4.38 13.66
N TRP A 217 -1.37 4.16 12.41
CA TRP A 217 -2.07 4.69 11.25
C TRP A 217 -3.27 3.82 10.91
N GLN A 218 -4.49 4.35 11.02
CA GLN A 218 -5.72 3.72 10.51
C GLN A 218 -6.32 4.49 9.34
N HIS A 219 -5.53 5.35 8.70
CA HIS A 219 -6.00 6.11 7.57
C HIS A 219 -4.88 6.49 6.61
N GLU A 220 -5.29 6.83 5.39
CA GLU A 220 -4.42 7.44 4.39
C GLU A 220 -5.06 8.74 3.85
N PRO A 221 -4.30 9.85 3.81
CA PRO A 221 -4.78 11.09 3.24
C PRO A 221 -4.70 11.07 1.70
N VAL A 222 -5.70 11.66 1.06
CA VAL A 222 -5.80 11.79 -0.40
C VAL A 222 -6.01 13.25 -0.76
N LEU A 223 -5.04 13.88 -1.39
CA LEU A 223 -5.21 15.24 -1.90
C LEU A 223 -6.27 15.24 -2.99
N TYR A 224 -7.20 16.19 -2.90
CA TYR A 224 -8.21 16.41 -3.92
C TYR A 224 -8.11 17.84 -4.45
N GLY A 225 -8.12 17.96 -5.77
CA GLY A 225 -8.04 19.25 -6.44
C GLY A 225 -8.36 19.19 -7.92
N PHE A 226 -8.18 20.32 -8.60
CA PHE A 226 -8.46 20.45 -10.03
C PHE A 226 -7.63 21.57 -10.68
N MET A 227 -7.46 21.50 -11.99
CA MET A 227 -6.72 22.51 -12.75
C MET A 227 -7.43 23.86 -12.74
N GLN A 228 -6.65 24.95 -12.59
CA GLN A 228 -7.19 26.32 -12.57
C GLN A 228 -7.36 26.93 -13.98
N ASN A 229 -6.99 26.20 -15.02
CA ASN A 229 -7.00 26.66 -16.41
C ASN A 229 -8.35 26.46 -17.14
N GLY A 230 -9.40 26.11 -16.42
CA GLY A 230 -10.72 25.80 -16.97
C GLY A 230 -11.81 25.75 -15.92
N LYS A 231 -13.05 25.47 -16.36
CA LYS A 231 -14.16 25.24 -15.45
C LYS A 231 -14.02 23.85 -14.83
N HIS A 232 -13.98 23.77 -13.51
CA HIS A 232 -14.00 22.49 -12.81
C HIS A 232 -15.31 21.74 -13.04
N HIS A 233 -15.20 20.45 -13.36
CA HIS A 233 -16.32 19.54 -13.54
C HIS A 233 -16.43 18.56 -12.35
N TRP A 234 -17.48 18.73 -11.56
CA TRP A 234 -17.80 17.85 -10.44
C TRP A 234 -18.83 16.79 -10.86
N TYR A 235 -18.52 15.52 -10.59
CA TYR A 235 -19.30 14.37 -11.08
C TYR A 235 -20.12 13.65 -9.99
N SER A 236 -20.21 14.22 -8.78
CA SER A 236 -21.03 13.67 -7.69
C SER A 236 -22.08 14.69 -7.19
N ASP A 237 -22.80 14.36 -6.11
CA ASP A 237 -23.67 15.32 -5.40
C ASP A 237 -22.86 16.17 -4.39
N ARG A 238 -23.49 16.86 -3.43
CA ARG A 238 -22.77 17.68 -2.42
C ARG A 238 -22.88 17.09 -1.01
N LYS A 239 -23.07 15.77 -0.90
CA LYS A 239 -23.25 15.08 0.38
C LYS A 239 -21.99 14.36 0.87
N GLN A 240 -20.92 14.38 0.08
CA GLN A 240 -19.65 13.75 0.45
C GLN A 240 -19.03 14.51 1.61
N THR A 241 -18.57 13.77 2.60
CA THR A 241 -17.81 14.26 3.74
C THR A 241 -16.43 13.62 3.71
N THR A 242 -15.44 14.35 4.18
CA THR A 242 -14.07 13.88 4.40
C THR A 242 -13.85 13.58 5.87
#